data_AF-A0ABD5XRE6-F1
#
_entry.id   AF-A0ABD5XRE6-F1
#
_cell.length_a   1.000
_cell.length_b   1.000
_cell.length_c   1.000
_cell.angle_alpha   90.00
_cell.angle_beta   90.00
_cell.angle_gamma   90.00
#
_symmetry.space_group_name_H-M   'P 1'
#
loop_
_entity.id
_entity.type
_entity.pdbx_description
1 polymer ?
#
loop_
_entity_poly.entity_id
_entity_poly.type
_entity_poly.pdbx_seq_one_letter_code
_entity_poly.pdbx_strand_id
1 'polypeptide(L)'
;MDHVGDCEDYAALLAGVVAAPPFDLDPALVLLPGHVGVGVDPDAVGADGLPTLRVAGREYLYLDATYRVGLGTLPADHDEGVVAVRDGGWLVGDPGAFAAHVREAAALHAAARRPASR
;
A
#
# COMPACT_ATOMS: atom_id res chain seq x y z
N MET A 1 -11.40 -12.64 -20.29
CA MET A 1 -11.66 -11.24 -19.89
C MET A 1 -11.55 -11.31 -18.39
N ASP A 2 -10.36 -10.99 -17.88
CA ASP A 2 -10.00 -11.36 -16.52
C ASP A 2 -10.57 -10.26 -15.62
N HIS A 3 -11.80 -10.49 -15.15
CA HIS A 3 -12.58 -9.58 -14.31
C HIS A 3 -12.06 -9.51 -12.86
N VAL A 4 -10.75 -9.65 -12.66
CA VAL A 4 -10.12 -9.70 -11.35
C VAL A 4 -9.17 -8.52 -11.27
N GLY A 5 -9.41 -7.63 -10.30
CA GLY A 5 -8.50 -6.50 -10.06
C GLY A 5 -7.15 -6.98 -9.53
N ASP A 6 -6.13 -6.14 -9.67
CA ASP A 6 -4.82 -6.33 -9.04
C ASP A 6 -4.76 -5.66 -7.64
N CYS A 7 -3.58 -5.63 -7.03
CA CYS A 7 -3.43 -5.05 -5.69
C CYS A 7 -3.76 -3.56 -5.64
N GLU A 8 -3.50 -2.83 -6.72
CA GLU A 8 -3.84 -1.42 -6.86
C GLU A 8 -5.36 -1.21 -6.85
N ASP A 9 -6.11 -2.01 -7.62
CA ASP A 9 -7.57 -1.96 -7.66
C ASP A 9 -8.19 -2.27 -6.28
N TYR A 10 -7.72 -3.34 -5.64
CA TYR A 10 -8.22 -3.75 -4.33
C TYR A 10 -7.86 -2.74 -3.23
N ALA A 11 -6.65 -2.19 -3.23
CA ALA A 11 -6.23 -1.18 -2.27
C ALA A 11 -7.01 0.13 -2.44
N ALA A 12 -7.23 0.56 -3.68
CA ALA A 12 -8.04 1.76 -3.97
C ALA A 12 -9.50 1.57 -3.51
N LEU A 13 -10.09 0.41 -3.77
CA LEU A 13 -11.45 0.09 -3.30
C LEU A 13 -11.52 0.05 -1.77
N LEU A 14 -10.56 -0.62 -1.11
CA LEU A 14 -10.50 -0.69 0.34
C LEU A 14 -10.34 0.69 0.98
N ALA A 15 -9.45 1.53 0.44
CA ALA A 15 -9.29 2.92 0.87
C ALA A 15 -10.60 3.71 0.74
N GLY A 16 -11.36 3.50 -0.34
CA GLY A 16 -12.68 4.09 -0.52
C GLY A 16 -13.67 3.66 0.57
N VAL A 17 -13.69 2.36 0.90
CA VAL A 17 -14.57 1.78 1.93
C VAL A 17 -14.26 2.33 3.31
N VAL A 18 -12.99 2.35 3.73
CA VAL A 18 -12.63 2.79 5.08
C VAL A 18 -12.75 4.30 5.27
N ALA A 19 -12.66 5.08 4.19
CA ALA A 19 -12.90 6.52 4.22
C ALA A 19 -14.39 6.92 4.21
N ALA A 20 -15.28 5.98 3.88
CA ALA A 20 -16.71 6.24 3.84
C ALA A 20 -17.36 5.98 5.21
N PRO A 21 -18.53 6.59 5.49
CA PRO A 21 -19.33 6.21 6.64
C PRO A 21 -19.67 4.71 6.60
N PRO A 22 -19.66 4.01 7.76
CA PRO A 22 -19.54 4.57 9.12
C PRO A 22 -18.11 4.61 9.67
N PHE A 23 -17.09 4.30 8.86
CA PHE A 23 -15.71 4.18 9.35
C PHE A 23 -15.03 5.55 9.44
N ASP A 24 -15.26 6.42 8.46
CA ASP A 24 -14.79 7.81 8.43
C ASP A 24 -13.29 7.95 8.77
N LEU A 25 -12.47 6.99 8.32
CA LEU A 25 -11.02 6.97 8.53
C LEU A 25 -10.29 7.83 7.48
N ASP A 26 -9.06 8.21 7.78
CA ASP A 26 -8.13 8.86 6.85
C ASP A 26 -7.10 7.84 6.32
N PRO A 27 -7.43 7.07 5.25
CA PRO A 27 -6.53 6.06 4.76
C PRO A 27 -5.39 6.65 3.94
N ALA A 28 -4.26 5.96 4.01
CA ALA A 28 -3.13 6.18 3.15
C ALA A 28 -2.92 4.94 2.25
N LEU A 29 -2.52 5.14 1.00
CA LEU A 29 -2.03 4.04 0.16
C LEU A 29 -0.57 3.79 0.51
N VAL A 30 -0.25 2.56 0.86
CA VAL A 30 1.11 2.12 1.16
C VAL A 30 1.64 1.39 -0.06
N LEU A 31 2.61 2.00 -0.72
CA LEU A 31 3.27 1.52 -1.94
C LEU A 31 4.52 0.74 -1.55
N LEU A 32 4.50 -0.57 -1.78
CA LEU A 32 5.58 -1.52 -1.51
C LEU A 32 6.12 -2.06 -2.83
N PRO A 33 7.40 -2.48 -2.93
CA PRO A 33 7.94 -2.94 -4.20
C PRO A 33 7.10 -4.05 -4.84
N GLY A 34 6.37 -3.73 -5.91
CA GLY A 34 5.47 -4.68 -6.59
C GLY A 34 4.16 -4.98 -5.87
N HIS A 35 3.77 -4.18 -4.87
CA HIS A 35 2.53 -4.38 -4.11
C HIS A 35 1.94 -3.07 -3.56
N VAL A 36 0.62 -3.02 -3.38
CA VAL A 36 -0.06 -1.86 -2.78
C VAL A 36 -1.08 -2.32 -1.73
N GLY A 37 -1.05 -1.65 -0.57
CA GLY A 37 -2.01 -1.85 0.52
C GLY A 37 -2.55 -0.54 1.07
N VAL A 38 -3.30 -0.64 2.17
CA VAL A 38 -3.89 0.51 2.86
C VAL A 38 -3.32 0.62 4.27
N GLY A 39 -2.89 1.82 4.66
CA GLY A 39 -2.53 2.16 6.02
C GLY A 39 -3.61 3.03 6.65
N VAL A 40 -3.97 2.76 7.89
CA VAL A 40 -4.82 3.66 8.71
C VAL A 40 -4.11 4.00 10.02
N ASP A 41 -4.52 5.09 10.65
CA ASP A 41 -4.01 5.47 11.96
C ASP A 41 -4.39 4.40 13.01
N PRO A 42 -3.42 3.75 13.69
CA PRO A 42 -3.71 2.73 14.69
C PRO A 42 -4.61 3.22 15.82
N ASP A 43 -4.45 4.49 16.22
CA ASP A 43 -5.19 5.09 17.33
C ASP A 43 -6.67 5.32 16.94
N ALA A 44 -6.93 5.61 15.66
CA ALA A 44 -8.28 5.83 15.15
C ALA A 44 -9.14 4.55 15.15
N VAL A 45 -8.51 3.37 15.20
CA VAL A 45 -9.19 2.07 15.19
C VAL A 45 -9.01 1.29 16.50
N GLY A 46 -8.34 1.87 17.50
CA GLY A 46 -8.09 1.20 18.79
C GLY A 46 -7.25 -0.07 18.65
N ALA A 47 -6.22 -0.04 17.79
CA ALA A 47 -5.37 -1.19 17.48
C ALA A 47 -4.28 -1.49 18.54
N ASP A 48 -4.57 -1.24 19.83
CA ASP A 48 -3.61 -1.43 20.92
C ASP A 48 -3.05 -2.86 20.93
N GLY A 49 -1.73 -2.97 20.83
CA GLY A 49 -1.02 -4.25 20.85
C GLY A 49 -1.01 -5.03 19.54
N LEU A 50 -1.58 -4.48 18.46
CA LEU A 50 -1.40 -5.01 17.11
C LEU A 50 -0.06 -4.53 16.51
N PRO A 51 0.59 -5.34 15.65
CA PRO A 51 1.72 -4.87 14.86
C PRO A 51 1.35 -3.64 14.04
N THR A 52 2.30 -2.74 13.86
CA THR A 52 2.15 -1.55 13.01
C THR A 52 3.33 -1.45 12.06
N LEU A 53 3.09 -0.77 10.95
CA LEU A 53 4.07 -0.50 9.94
C LEU A 53 4.51 0.96 10.02
N ARG A 54 5.81 1.18 10.18
CA ARG A 54 6.42 2.51 10.10
C ARG A 54 6.82 2.83 8.67
N VAL A 55 6.19 3.84 8.07
CA VAL A 55 6.57 4.36 6.75
C VAL A 55 6.74 5.87 6.82
N ALA A 56 7.85 6.38 6.28
CA ALA A 56 8.17 7.82 6.30
C ALA A 56 8.07 8.46 7.71
N GLY A 57 8.38 7.68 8.76
CA GLY A 57 8.33 8.15 10.15
C GLY A 57 6.94 8.17 10.79
N ARG A 58 5.89 7.70 10.10
CA ARG A 58 4.53 7.55 10.63
C ARG A 58 4.17 6.07 10.74
N GLU A 59 3.48 5.72 11.82
CA GLU A 59 2.99 4.36 12.07
C GLU A 59 1.61 4.19 11.42
N TYR A 60 1.37 3.02 10.85
CA TYR A 60 0.12 2.65 10.20
C TYR A 60 -0.28 1.23 10.63
N LEU A 61 -1.56 1.02 10.89
CA LEU A 61 -2.10 -0.33 10.85
C LEU A 61 -2.27 -0.71 9.37
N TYR A 62 -1.47 -1.67 8.92
CA TYR A 62 -1.49 -2.15 7.54
C TYR A 62 -2.67 -3.10 7.29
N LEU A 63 -3.42 -2.82 6.23
CA LEU A 63 -4.57 -3.57 5.75
C LEU A 63 -4.33 -4.01 4.31
N ASP A 64 -4.61 -5.28 4.04
CA ASP A 64 -4.39 -5.90 2.74
C ASP A 64 -5.61 -6.73 2.33
N ALA A 65 -6.10 -6.50 1.11
CA ALA A 65 -7.23 -7.23 0.54
C ALA A 65 -6.81 -8.34 -0.44
N THR A 66 -5.51 -8.46 -0.72
CA THR A 66 -4.95 -9.42 -1.68
C THR A 66 -4.20 -10.56 -1.02
N TYR A 67 -3.55 -10.30 0.11
CA TYR A 67 -2.82 -11.31 0.88
C TYR A 67 -3.62 -11.78 2.10
N ARG A 68 -3.43 -13.05 2.46
CA ARG A 68 -3.87 -13.60 3.74
C ARG A 68 -2.79 -13.40 4.80
N VAL A 69 -2.61 -12.15 5.22
CA VAL A 69 -1.68 -11.76 6.31
C VAL A 69 -2.46 -11.30 7.54
N GLY A 70 -1.81 -11.33 8.70
CA GLY A 70 -2.35 -10.73 9.91
C GLY A 70 -2.49 -9.21 9.75
N LEU A 71 -3.45 -8.60 10.45
CA LEU A 71 -3.56 -7.14 10.49
C LEU A 71 -2.26 -6.53 11.02
N GLY A 72 -1.77 -5.48 10.37
CA GLY A 72 -0.51 -4.84 10.74
C GLY A 72 0.76 -5.60 10.34
N THR A 73 0.63 -6.81 9.77
CA THR A 73 1.76 -7.58 9.26
C THR A 73 1.98 -7.26 7.78
N LEU A 74 3.19 -6.83 7.44
CA LEU A 74 3.63 -6.78 6.05
C LEU A 74 3.87 -8.20 5.52
N PRO A 75 3.58 -8.46 4.24
CA PRO A 75 4.14 -9.63 3.55
C PRO A 75 5.67 -9.64 3.73
N ALA A 76 6.23 -10.82 3.98
CA ALA A 76 7.61 -11.01 4.44
C ALA A 76 8.72 -10.50 3.48
N ASP A 77 8.35 -9.97 2.32
CA ASP A 77 9.24 -9.51 1.26
C ASP A 77 9.34 -7.96 1.19
N HIS A 78 8.80 -7.24 2.18
CA HIS A 78 8.76 -5.77 2.17
C HIS A 78 9.26 -5.18 3.49
N ASP A 79 10.36 -4.43 3.42
CA ASP A 79 11.00 -3.81 4.59
C ASP A 79 10.84 -2.27 4.58
N GLU A 80 10.48 -1.69 3.43
CA GLU A 80 10.39 -0.25 3.18
C GLU A 80 9.23 0.05 2.20
N GLY A 81 8.62 1.23 2.33
CA GLY A 81 7.51 1.66 1.48
C GLY A 81 7.42 3.17 1.31
N VAL A 82 6.51 3.61 0.44
CA VAL A 82 6.14 5.02 0.25
C VAL A 82 4.65 5.17 0.54
N VAL A 83 4.23 6.34 1.01
CA VAL A 83 2.81 6.60 1.31
C VAL A 83 2.25 7.69 0.41
N ALA A 84 1.02 7.48 -0.06
CA ALA A 84 0.16 8.54 -0.57
C ALA A 84 -1.03 8.76 0.38
N VAL A 85 -1.28 10.00 0.78
CA VAL A 85 -2.36 10.40 1.70
C VAL A 85 -3.52 11.03 0.94
N ARG A 86 -4.72 11.03 1.52
CA ARG A 86 -5.93 11.55 0.87
C ARG A 86 -6.27 12.96 1.37
N ASP A 87 -6.08 13.98 0.53
CA ASP A 87 -6.50 15.37 0.79
C ASP A 87 -7.17 15.95 -0.46
N GLY A 88 -8.48 15.78 -0.60
CA GLY A 88 -9.22 16.11 -1.83
C GLY A 88 -8.82 15.29 -3.08
N GLY A 89 -7.82 14.41 -2.93
CA GLY A 89 -7.19 13.55 -3.93
C GLY A 89 -5.99 12.83 -3.30
N TRP A 90 -5.31 11.96 -4.06
CA TRP A 90 -4.11 11.26 -3.55
C TRP A 90 -2.86 12.12 -3.72
N LEU A 91 -2.19 12.44 -2.62
CA LEU A 91 -0.94 13.19 -2.57
C LEU A 91 0.18 12.30 -2.05
N VAL A 92 1.28 12.23 -2.79
CA VAL A 92 2.46 11.47 -2.38
C VAL A 92 3.20 12.23 -1.27
N GLY A 93 3.41 11.58 -0.12
CA GLY A 93 4.04 12.20 1.05
C GLY A 93 5.55 12.46 0.88
N ASP A 94 6.24 11.62 0.10
CA ASP A 94 7.64 11.81 -0.30
C ASP A 94 7.80 11.59 -1.82
N PRO A 95 7.77 12.68 -2.62
CA PRO A 95 7.92 12.59 -4.07
C PRO A 95 9.26 11.98 -4.52
N GLY A 96 10.33 12.14 -3.72
CA GLY A 96 11.65 11.61 -4.03
C GLY A 96 11.69 10.10 -3.87
N ALA A 97 11.17 9.60 -2.74
CA ALA A 97 11.03 8.17 -2.49
C ALA A 97 10.07 7.52 -3.52
N PHE A 98 8.96 8.18 -3.85
CA PHE A 98 8.04 7.70 -4.89
C PHE A 98 8.71 7.60 -6.26
N ALA A 99 9.48 8.62 -6.66
CA ALA A 99 10.20 8.56 -7.93
C ALA A 99 11.25 7.44 -7.96
N ALA A 100 11.91 7.14 -6.83
CA ALA A 100 12.82 6.00 -6.71
C ALA A 100 12.07 4.67 -6.85
N HIS A 101 10.96 4.54 -6.13
CA HIS A 101 10.08 3.39 -6.17
C HIS A 101 9.56 3.08 -7.59
N VAL A 102 9.05 4.09 -8.30
CA VAL A 102 8.56 3.94 -9.69
C VAL A 102 9.69 3.49 -10.63
N ARG A 103 10.92 3.99 -10.44
CA ARG A 103 12.07 3.56 -11.26
C ARG A 103 12.42 2.10 -11.04
N GLU A 104 12.39 1.64 -9.79
CA GLU A 104 12.64 0.25 -9.43
C GLU A 104 11.56 -0.68 -10.01
N ALA A 105 10.28 -0.34 -9.81
CA ALA A 105 9.16 -1.10 -10.37
C ALA A 105 9.23 -1.17 -11.91
N ALA A 106 9.57 -0.06 -12.58
CA ALA A 106 9.77 -0.03 -14.03
C ALA A 106 10.94 -0.92 -14.49
N ALA A 107 12.03 -0.97 -13.73
CA ALA A 107 13.17 -1.84 -14.01
C ALA A 107 12.81 -3.33 -13.87
N LEU A 108 12.08 -3.70 -12.81
CA LEU A 108 11.56 -5.05 -12.60
C LEU A 108 10.62 -5.48 -13.73
N HIS A 109 9.69 -4.60 -14.13
CA HIS A 109 8.78 -4.88 -15.24
C HIS A 109 9.51 -5.06 -16.57
N ALA A 110 10.53 -4.23 -16.83
CA ALA A 110 11.37 -4.35 -18.02
C ALA A 110 12.19 -5.66 -18.03
N ALA A 111 12.66 -6.12 -16.87
CA ALA A 111 13.37 -7.39 -16.72
C ALA A 111 12.46 -8.60 -16.96
N ALA A 112 11.24 -8.59 -16.42
CA ALA A 112 10.25 -9.65 -16.59
C ALA A 112 9.79 -9.84 -18.05
N ARG A 113 9.91 -8.80 -18.88
CA ARG A 113 9.56 -8.83 -20.32
C ARG A 113 10.70 -9.28 -21.24
N ARG A 114 11.91 -9.52 -20.74
CA ARG A 114 12.99 -10.04 -21.60
C ARG A 114 12.71 -11.50 -21.96
N PRO A 115 12.53 -11.86 -23.23
CA PRO A 115 12.36 -13.26 -23.61
C PRO A 115 13.63 -14.02 -23.23
N ALA A 116 13.47 -15.21 -22.65
CA ALA A 116 14.59 -16.12 -22.43
C ALA A 116 15.29 -16.35 -23.78
N SER A 117 16.49 -15.80 -23.91
CA SER A 117 17.35 -16.04 -25.06
C SER A 117 17.63 -17.55 -25.12
N ARG A 118 17.05 -18.22 -26.12
CA ARG A 118 17.38 -19.60 -26.47
C ARG A 118 18.76 -19.67 -27.09
#